data_AF-A0A397V1I2-F1
#
_entry.id   AF-A0A397V1I2-F1
#
_cell.length_a   1.000
_cell.length_b   1.000
_cell.length_c   1.000
_cell.angle_alpha   90.00
_cell.angle_beta   90.00
_cell.angle_gamma   90.00
#
_symmetry.space_group_name_H-M   'P 1'
#
loop_
_entity.id
_entity.type
_entity.pdbx_description
1 polymer ?
#
loop_
_entity_poly.entity_id
_entity_poly.type
_entity_poly.pdbx_seq_one_letter_code
_entity_poly.pdbx_strand_id
1 'polypeptide(L)'
;MAPKRPILSVILPPRMILKTKLPHRSTEPFSVINKTHMVEIAPWIDRNADTYFMSNILYEFKLLFRGRRDGFTKNTFWNLCNKQTHLVVVMKVKGTDERQI
;
A
#
# COMPACT_ATOMS: atom_id res chain seq x y z
N MET A 1 5.62 -21.68 -60.00
CA MET A 1 4.15 -21.81 -60.06
C MET A 1 3.64 -22.01 -58.63
N ALA A 2 3.08 -20.97 -58.01
CA ALA A 2 2.71 -20.97 -56.58
C ALA A 2 1.23 -21.36 -56.39
N PRO A 3 0.88 -22.19 -55.39
CA PRO A 3 -0.49 -22.65 -55.22
C PRO A 3 -1.37 -21.55 -54.63
N LYS A 4 -2.41 -21.16 -55.38
CA LYS A 4 -3.50 -20.28 -54.92
C LYS A 4 -4.47 -21.09 -54.06
N ARG A 5 -4.21 -21.25 -52.77
CA ARG A 5 -5.24 -21.76 -51.83
C ARG A 5 -5.91 -20.58 -51.13
N PRO A 6 -7.25 -20.47 -51.14
CA PRO A 6 -7.94 -19.42 -50.41
C PRO A 6 -7.85 -19.70 -48.90
N ILE A 7 -7.38 -18.72 -48.14
CA ILE A 7 -7.37 -18.76 -46.68
C ILE A 7 -8.80 -18.47 -46.22
N LEU A 8 -9.48 -19.48 -45.66
CA LEU A 8 -10.76 -19.30 -45.00
C LEU A 8 -10.51 -18.70 -43.61
N SER A 9 -10.73 -17.40 -43.45
CA SER A 9 -10.75 -16.76 -42.13
C SER A 9 -12.13 -16.92 -41.50
N VAL A 10 -12.17 -17.56 -40.34
CA VAL A 10 -13.39 -17.59 -39.51
C VAL A 10 -13.52 -16.22 -38.86
N ILE A 11 -14.48 -15.41 -39.30
CA ILE A 11 -14.78 -14.10 -38.71
C ILE A 11 -15.41 -14.36 -37.33
N LEU A 12 -14.67 -14.06 -36.27
CA LEU A 12 -15.21 -14.12 -34.92
C LEU A 12 -16.26 -13.02 -34.73
N PRO A 13 -17.37 -13.31 -34.03
CA PRO A 13 -18.40 -12.31 -33.77
C PRO A 13 -17.82 -11.15 -32.94
N PRO A 14 -18.38 -9.93 -33.08
CA PRO A 14 -17.95 -8.77 -32.32
C PRO A 14 -18.02 -9.04 -30.82
N ARG A 15 -16.89 -8.87 -30.11
CA ARG A 15 -16.88 -8.95 -28.64
C ARG A 15 -17.69 -7.79 -28.08
N MET A 16 -18.79 -8.08 -27.39
CA MET A 16 -19.54 -7.08 -26.62
C MET A 16 -18.72 -6.67 -25.39
N ILE A 17 -18.08 -5.50 -25.45
CA ILE A 17 -17.40 -4.91 -24.29
C ILE A 17 -18.48 -4.35 -23.37
N LEU A 18 -18.80 -5.07 -22.30
CA LEU A 18 -19.65 -4.56 -21.24
C LEU A 18 -18.90 -3.39 -20.57
N LYS A 19 -19.44 -2.16 -20.69
CA LYS A 19 -18.90 -1.00 -19.95
C LYS A 19 -19.24 -1.17 -18.47
N THR A 20 -18.48 -1.98 -17.76
CA THR A 20 -18.54 -2.03 -16.30
C THR A 20 -18.08 -0.67 -15.78
N LYS A 21 -19.02 0.10 -15.19
CA LYS A 21 -18.71 1.30 -14.40
C LYS A 21 -17.85 0.84 -13.24
N LEU A 22 -16.53 0.96 -13.39
CA LEU A 22 -15.57 0.64 -12.34
C LEU A 22 -15.97 1.46 -11.10
N PRO A 23 -16.04 0.86 -9.91
CA PRO A 23 -16.31 1.61 -8.70
C PRO A 23 -15.31 2.75 -8.61
N HIS A 24 -15.79 3.93 -8.22
CA HIS A 24 -14.94 5.09 -7.98
C HIS A 24 -13.87 4.67 -6.98
N ARG A 25 -12.63 4.48 -7.45
CA ARG A 25 -11.46 4.34 -6.57
C ARG A 25 -11.31 5.69 -5.89
N SER A 26 -11.93 5.87 -4.73
CA SER A 26 -11.46 6.90 -3.82
C SER A 26 -10.06 6.45 -3.41
N THR A 27 -9.06 7.11 -3.98
CA THR A 27 -7.72 7.15 -3.38
C THR A 27 -7.88 8.01 -2.13
N GLU A 28 -8.53 7.46 -1.11
CA GLU A 28 -8.51 8.03 0.22
C GLU A 28 -7.02 8.09 0.62
N PRO A 29 -6.46 9.27 0.90
CA PRO A 29 -5.10 9.38 1.39
C PRO A 29 -5.12 8.83 2.83
N PHE A 30 -4.93 7.52 2.97
CA PHE A 30 -4.89 6.87 4.28
C PHE A 30 -3.54 7.12 4.96
N SER A 31 -3.28 8.36 5.35
CA SER A 31 -2.15 8.70 6.21
C SER A 31 -2.51 8.36 7.66
N VAL A 32 -2.41 7.08 8.01
CA VAL A 32 -2.35 6.69 9.45
C VAL A 32 -1.13 7.36 10.09
N ILE A 33 -0.09 7.61 9.31
CA ILE A 33 1.10 8.36 9.72
C ILE A 33 1.09 9.69 8.94
N ASN A 34 0.83 10.77 9.65
CA ASN A 34 1.01 12.15 9.21
C ASN A 34 2.46 12.62 9.46
N LYS A 35 2.84 13.77 8.89
CA LYS A 35 4.16 14.38 9.07
C LYS A 35 4.52 14.62 10.54
N THR A 36 3.54 14.88 11.41
CA THR A 36 3.73 15.01 12.86
C THR A 36 4.30 13.73 13.48
N HIS A 37 3.73 12.58 13.15
CA HIS A 37 4.22 11.28 13.64
C HIS A 37 5.59 10.94 13.08
N MET A 38 5.93 11.44 11.89
CA MET A 38 7.27 11.26 11.32
C MET A 38 8.34 11.98 12.15
N VAL A 39 8.02 13.17 12.70
CA VAL A 39 8.91 13.89 13.62
C VAL A 39 9.16 13.10 14.91
N GLU A 40 8.17 12.32 15.36
CA GLU A 40 8.29 11.49 16.56
C GLU A 40 9.08 10.19 16.30
N ILE A 41 8.87 9.56 15.14
CA ILE A 41 9.48 8.27 14.80
C ILE A 41 10.93 8.43 14.32
N ALA A 42 11.27 9.49 13.57
CA ALA A 42 12.60 9.66 13.00
C ALA A 42 13.75 9.67 14.04
N PRO A 43 13.63 10.36 15.20
CA PRO A 43 14.57 10.24 16.32
C PRO A 43 14.83 8.83 16.78
N TRP A 44 13.81 7.98 16.82
CA TRP A 44 13.92 6.59 17.28
C TRP A 44 14.72 5.76 16.28
N ILE A 45 14.60 6.05 14.99
CA ILE A 45 15.38 5.40 13.92
C ILE A 45 16.84 5.86 13.99
N ASP A 46 17.07 7.17 14.11
CA ASP A 46 18.41 7.77 14.12
C ASP A 46 19.14 7.60 15.46
N ARG A 47 18.43 7.11 16.49
CA ARG A 47 18.91 7.04 17.88
C ARG A 47 19.40 8.39 18.39
N ASN A 48 18.75 9.46 17.93
CA ASN A 48 19.04 10.82 18.36
C ASN A 48 18.02 11.26 19.41
N ALA A 49 18.50 11.85 20.50
CA ALA A 49 17.67 12.40 21.57
C ALA A 49 17.29 13.87 21.35
N ASP A 50 17.89 14.52 20.34
CA ASP A 50 17.65 15.93 20.04
C ASP A 50 16.29 16.18 19.38
N THR A 51 15.80 17.41 19.51
CA THR A 51 14.57 17.88 18.87
C THR A 51 14.67 17.73 17.36
N TYR A 52 13.86 16.84 16.79
CA TYR A 52 13.75 16.66 15.36
C TYR A 52 12.82 17.71 14.77
N PHE A 53 13.25 18.35 13.68
CA PHE A 53 12.40 19.27 12.92
C PHE A 53 11.90 18.58 11.66
N MET A 54 10.74 19.05 11.18
CA MET A 54 10.13 18.50 9.96
C MET A 54 11.02 18.66 8.72
N SER A 55 11.91 19.65 8.72
CA SER A 55 12.95 19.88 7.70
C SER A 55 14.05 18.83 7.68
N ASN A 56 14.26 18.11 8.79
CA ASN A 56 15.36 17.16 8.95
C ASN A 56 14.94 15.74 8.57
N ILE A 57 13.65 15.50 8.30
CA ILE A 57 13.14 14.18 7.96
C ILE A 57 13.50 13.84 6.52
N LEU A 58 14.42 12.90 6.36
CA LEU A 58 14.84 12.34 5.07
C LEU A 58 14.06 11.07 4.70
N TYR A 59 13.16 10.61 5.58
CA TYR A 59 12.42 9.37 5.44
C TYR A 59 11.07 9.57 4.78
N GLU A 60 10.75 8.71 3.81
CA GLU A 60 9.41 8.58 3.25
C GLU A 60 8.77 7.28 3.76
N PHE A 61 7.75 7.40 4.61
CA PHE A 61 7.03 6.23 5.12
C PHE A 61 5.95 5.80 4.12
N LYS A 62 6.02 4.54 3.69
CA LYS A 62 5.02 3.92 2.81
C LYS A 62 4.22 2.88 3.59
N LEU A 63 2.89 3.02 3.55
CA LEU A 63 2.00 2.08 4.22
C LEU A 63 1.94 0.76 3.45
N LEU A 64 2.56 -0.28 4.01
CA LEU A 64 2.53 -1.64 3.44
C LEU A 64 1.33 -2.46 3.93
N PHE A 65 1.02 -2.37 5.22
CA PHE A 65 -0.01 -3.21 5.86
C PHE A 65 -0.85 -2.40 6.84
N ARG A 66 -2.17 -2.59 6.81
CA ARG A 66 -3.12 -2.02 7.78
C ARG A 66 -4.15 -3.07 8.16
N GLY A 67 -4.18 -3.49 9.43
CA GLY A 67 -5.06 -4.58 9.89
C GLY A 67 -6.54 -4.42 9.56
N ARG A 68 -7.09 -3.19 9.59
CA ARG A 68 -8.49 -2.92 9.20
C ARG A 68 -8.75 -3.10 7.69
N ARG A 69 -7.74 -2.89 6.85
CA ARG A 69 -7.83 -2.96 5.38
C ARG A 69 -7.45 -4.34 4.86
N ASP A 70 -6.34 -4.88 5.38
CA ASP A 70 -5.65 -6.06 4.85
C ASP A 70 -5.91 -7.32 5.70
N GLY A 71 -6.68 -7.18 6.77
CA GLY A 71 -6.99 -8.26 7.72
C GLY A 71 -5.90 -8.47 8.75
N PHE A 72 -6.29 -8.77 10.00
CA PHE A 72 -5.37 -8.92 11.13
C PHE A 72 -4.99 -10.40 11.34
N THR A 73 -4.26 -10.99 10.39
CA THR A 73 -3.79 -12.38 10.49
C THR A 73 -2.29 -12.48 10.26
N LYS A 74 -1.65 -13.51 10.83
CA LYS A 74 -0.23 -13.77 10.61
C LYS A 74 0.10 -13.92 9.12
N ASN A 75 -0.74 -14.64 8.38
CA ASN A 75 -0.50 -14.92 6.96
C ASN A 75 -0.59 -13.64 6.12
N THR A 76 -1.57 -12.78 6.36
CA THR A 76 -1.70 -11.51 5.61
C THR A 76 -0.53 -10.58 5.88
N PHE A 77 -0.08 -10.48 7.14
CA PHE A 77 1.13 -9.74 7.49
C PHE A 77 2.38 -10.31 6.83
N TRP A 78 2.59 -11.63 6.92
CA TRP A 78 3.76 -12.29 6.33
C TRP A 78 3.82 -12.10 4.82
N ASN A 79 2.69 -12.21 4.12
CA ASN A 79 2.67 -12.07 2.66
C ASN A 79 3.07 -10.66 2.19
N LEU A 80 2.78 -9.62 2.97
CA LEU A 80 3.04 -8.22 2.61
C LEU A 80 4.37 -7.69 3.15
N CYS A 81 4.76 -8.10 4.35
CA CYS A 81 5.92 -7.56 5.06
C CYS A 81 7.16 -8.46 5.03
N ASN A 82 7.03 -9.74 4.64
CA ASN A 82 8.18 -10.63 4.54
C ASN A 82 9.19 -10.11 3.50
N LYS A 83 10.49 -10.22 3.81
CA LYS A 83 11.62 -9.74 3.00
C LYS A 83 11.69 -8.21 2.83
N GLN A 84 10.80 -7.44 3.46
CA GLN A 84 10.93 -5.99 3.50
C GLN A 84 11.97 -5.59 4.55
N THR A 85 12.87 -4.69 4.18
CA THR A 85 13.84 -4.09 5.09
C THR A 85 13.31 -2.76 5.63
N HIS A 86 13.84 -2.30 6.76
CA HIS A 86 13.48 -1.01 7.37
C HIS A 86 11.97 -0.87 7.66
N LEU A 87 11.38 -1.91 8.25
CA LEU A 87 9.96 -1.95 8.62
C LEU A 87 9.73 -1.37 10.02
N VAL A 88 8.79 -0.42 10.12
CA VAL A 88 8.26 0.05 11.40
C VAL A 88 6.82 -0.47 11.54
N VAL A 89 6.51 -1.08 12.69
CA VAL A 89 5.17 -1.60 12.99
C VAL A 89 4.56 -0.77 14.12
N VAL A 90 3.45 -0.12 13.83
CA VAL A 90 2.65 0.63 14.81
C VAL A 90 1.38 -0.16 15.11
N MET A 91 1.11 -0.41 16.38
CA MET A 91 -0.06 -1.18 16.82
C MET A 91 -0.83 -0.45 17.91
N LYS A 92 -2.16 -0.41 17.76
CA LYS A 92 -3.06 0.08 18.81
C LYS A 92 -3.54 -1.11 19.64
N VAL A 93 -3.21 -1.13 20.92
CA VAL A 93 -3.65 -2.15 21.86
C VAL A 93 -4.97 -1.70 22.50
N LYS A 94 -5.93 -2.62 22.68
CA LYS A 94 -7.21 -2.33 23.34
C LYS A 94 -7.03 -2.37 24.86
N GLY A 95 -7.53 -1.36 25.57
CA GLY A 95 -7.57 -1.35 27.03
C GLY A 95 -6.41 -0.61 27.71
N THR A 96 -5.40 -0.19 26.95
CA THR A 96 -4.49 0.88 27.35
C THR A 96 -5.09 2.20 26.86
N ASP A 97 -5.44 3.09 27.79
CA ASP A 97 -5.98 4.43 27.47
C ASP A 97 -4.88 5.38 26.99
N GLU A 98 -4.05 4.91 26.06
CA GLU A 98 -3.05 5.73 25.38
C GLU A 98 -3.77 6.45 24.24
N ARG A 99 -4.15 7.69 24.52
CA ARG A 99 -4.80 8.59 23.57
C ARG A 99 -3.91 8.78 22.35
N GLN A 100 -4.49 8.45 21.19
CA GLN A 100 -4.05 8.71 19.81
C GLN A 100 -2.58 9.12 19.59
N ILE A 101 -1.84 8.17 19.03
CA ILE A 101 -0.83 8.42 18.00
C ILE A 101 -1.48 7.99 16.67
#